data_AF-A0A075GI30-F1
#
_entry.id   AF-A0A075GI30-F1
#
_cell.length_a   1.000
_cell.length_b   1.000
_cell.length_c   1.000
_cell.angle_alpha   90.00
_cell.angle_beta   90.00
_cell.angle_gamma   90.00
#
_symmetry.space_group_name_H-M   'P 1'
#
loop_
_entity.id
_entity.type
_entity.pdbx_description
1 polymer ?
#
loop_
_entity_poly.entity_id
_entity_poly.type
_entity_poly.pdbx_seq_one_letter_code
_entity_poly.pdbx_strand_id
1 'polypeptide(L)' 'MLKKQRQASPVPAWIILKTKRSVRTNPKRRAWRQTDVEVG' A
#
# COMPACT_ATOMS: atom_id res chain seq x y z
N MET A 1 7.27 -9.85 9.57
CA MET A 1 7.73 -9.27 8.29
C MET A 1 6.79 -9.51 7.10
N LEU A 2 6.31 -10.73 6.84
CA LEU A 2 5.44 -11.06 5.69
C LEU A 2 4.22 -10.14 5.52
N LYS A 3 3.54 -9.81 6.62
CA LYS A 3 2.37 -8.91 6.61
C LYS A 3 2.69 -7.51 6.09
N LYS A 4 3.84 -6.95 6.49
CA LYS A 4 4.27 -5.60 6.08
C LYS A 4 4.67 -5.54 4.60
N GLN A 5 5.14 -6.65 4.01
CA GLN A 5 5.40 -6.75 2.57
C GLN A 5 4.10 -6.74 1.76
N ARG A 6 3.09 -7.53 2.17
CA ARG A 6 1.78 -7.58 1.50
C ARG A 6 1.04 -6.25 1.52
N GLN A 7 1.23 -5.44 2.57
CA GLN A 7 0.58 -4.13 2.73
C GLN A 7 1.21 -3.00 1.90
N ALA A 8 2.45 -3.18 1.43
CA ALA A 8 3.16 -2.19 0.63
C ALA A 8 2.73 -2.17 -0.85
N SER A 9 1.80 -3.03 -1.25
CA SER A 9 1.28 -3.11 -2.61
C SER A 9 0.43 -1.89 -3.00
N PRO A 10 0.42 -1.49 -4.28
CA PRO A 10 -0.46 -0.44 -4.79
C PRO A 10 -1.93 -0.86 -4.76
N VAL A 11 -2.84 0.12 -4.93
CA VAL A 11 -4.28 -0.15 -5.07
C VAL A 11 -4.51 -0.97 -6.34
N PRO A 12 -5.18 -2.13 -6.28
CA PRO A 12 -5.51 -2.92 -7.46
C PRO A 12 -6.36 -2.15 -8.48
N ALA A 13 -6.10 -2.36 -9.76
CA ALA A 13 -6.77 -1.65 -10.85
C ALA A 13 -8.30 -1.84 -10.84
N TRP A 14 -8.79 -3.02 -10.50
CA TRP A 14 -10.23 -3.30 -10.43
C TRP A 14 -10.94 -2.49 -9.33
N ILE A 15 -10.25 -2.14 -8.23
CA ILE A 15 -10.79 -1.28 -7.17
C ILE A 15 -10.89 0.17 -7.66
N ILE A 16 -9.90 0.64 -8.43
CA ILE A 16 -9.91 1.97 -9.04
C ILE A 16 -11.11 2.10 -9.98
N LEU A 17 -11.37 1.08 -10.79
CA LEU A 17 -12.55 1.03 -11.69
C LEU A 17 -13.86 1.00 -10.90
N LYS A 18 -13.95 0.14 -9.87
CA LYS A 18 -15.15 0.01 -9.01
C LYS A 18 -15.48 1.32 -8.27
N THR A 19 -14.46 2.06 -7.84
CA THR A 19 -14.63 3.31 -7.09
C THR A 19 -14.70 4.56 -7.96
N LYS A 20 -14.87 4.42 -9.28
CA LYS A 20 -14.85 5.54 -10.24
C LYS A 20 -13.63 6.45 -10.05
N ARG A 21 -12.47 5.84 -9.76
CA ARG A 21 -11.20 6.52 -9.48
C ARG A 21 -11.20 7.41 -8.23
N SER A 22 -12.11 7.19 -7.27
CA SER A 22 -12.11 7.86 -5.96
C SER A 22 -10.94 7.40 -5.09
N VAL A 23 -10.63 6.11 -5.10
CA VAL A 23 -9.48 5.54 -4.39
C VAL A 23 -8.36 5.24 -5.38
N ARG A 24 -7.27 6.01 -5.35
CA ARG A 24 -6.12 5.86 -6.27
C ARG A 24 -4.81 5.50 -5.57
N THR A 25 -4.66 5.88 -4.31
CA THR A 25 -3.42 5.72 -3.55
C THR A 25 -3.67 4.86 -2.32
N ASN A 26 -2.69 4.02 -1.99
CA ASN A 26 -2.68 3.28 -0.73
C ASN A 26 -1.88 4.11 0.29
N PRO A 27 -2.50 4.75 1.30
CA PRO A 27 -1.78 5.57 2.27
C PRO A 27 -0.86 4.76 3.18
N LYS A 28 -1.06 3.44 3.27
CA LYS A 28 -0.19 2.50 4.00
C LYS A 28 0.92 1.91 3.10
N ARG A 29 1.03 2.39 1.86
CA ARG A 29 2.13 2.03 0.96
C ARG A 29 3.43 2.54 1.57
N ARG A 30 4.40 1.64 1.67
CA ARG A 30 5.67 1.89 2.35
C ARG A 30 6.80 2.02 1.34
N ALA A 31 7.62 3.05 1.46
CA ALA A 31 8.90 3.15 0.76
C ALA A 31 10.02 2.70 1.70
N TRP A 32 10.88 1.80 1.23
CA TRP A 32 11.92 1.15 2.04
C TRP A 32 12.97 2.13 2.59
N ARG A 33 13.11 3.32 1.99
CA ARG A 33 14.01 4.39 2.44
C ARG A 33 13.36 5.46 3.33
N GLN A 34 12.04 5.51 3.44
CA GLN A 34 11.35 6.62 4.12
C GLN A 34 10.76 6.26 5.49
N THR A 35 10.58 4.98 5.78
CA THR A 35 9.86 4.53 6.97
C THR A 35 10.56 3.33 7.56
N ASP A 36 11.04 3.50 8.79
CA ASP A 36 11.66 2.44 9.55
C ASP A 36 10.63 1.34 9.86
N VAL A 37 11.10 0.11 9.84
CA VAL A 37 10.30 -1.01 10.29
C VAL A 37 10.76 -1.24 11.71
N GLU A 38 9.97 -0.82 12.70
CA GLU A 38 10.13 -1.35 14.06
C GLU A 38 10.10 -2.87 13.96
N VAL A 39 11.30 -3.44 14.03
CA VAL A 39 11.62 -4.86 14.15
C VAL A 39 12.55 -4.90 15.35
N GLY A 40 11.95 -4.88 16.53
CA GLY A 40 12.54 -5.37 17.77
C GLY A 40 11.95 -6.73 18.07
#